data_AF-A0A7R8WWT9-F1
#
_entry.id   AF-A0A7R8WWT9-F1
#
_cell.length_a   1.000
_cell.length_b   1.000
_cell.length_c   1.000
_cell.angle_alpha   90.00
_cell.angle_beta   90.00
_cell.angle_gamma   90.00
#
_symmetry.space_group_name_H-M   'P 1'
#
loop_
_entity.id
_entity.type
_entity.pdbx_description
1 polymer ?
#
loop_
_entity_poly.entity_id
_entity_poly.type
_entity_poly.pdbx_seq_one_letter_code
_entity_poly.pdbx_strand_id
1 'polypeptide(L)'
;MEYALKYQDNLKGLVISNMMASIPDYMKYSDEVLAPKLPADVLEEIMKYENAEDYSNERYMELVVNHYYTEHVIRMKPEDWPDPVNRGFKHLNPDVYVTMQGPSEFGIKGDATLKGWDVKDQLPNIKVPTLTIGAQHDTMDPEHMEWIAKKVQNG
;
A
#
# COMPACT_ATOMS: atom_id res chain seq x y z
N MET A 1 -7.49 9.90 5.21
CA MET A 1 -8.85 9.72 5.77
C MET A 1 -8.99 10.29 7.18
N GLU A 2 -8.13 9.90 8.13
CA GLU A 2 -8.13 10.40 9.52
C GLU A 2 -8.27 11.92 9.67
N TYR A 3 -7.52 12.69 8.88
CA TYR A 3 -7.61 14.16 8.91
C TYR A 3 -9.01 14.65 8.54
N ALA A 4 -9.65 14.06 7.52
CA ALA A 4 -11.01 14.42 7.12
C ALA A 4 -12.02 14.02 8.19
N LEU A 5 -11.88 12.83 8.80
CA LEU A 5 -12.76 12.39 9.89
C LEU A 5 -12.80 13.41 11.03
N LYS A 6 -11.67 14.03 11.36
CA LYS A 6 -11.57 14.99 12.46
C LYS A 6 -11.78 16.46 12.05
N TYR A 7 -11.35 16.86 10.86
CA TYR A 7 -11.21 18.27 10.48
C TYR A 7 -11.82 18.62 9.12
N GLN A 8 -12.76 17.81 8.62
CA GLN A 8 -13.45 18.03 7.34
C GLN A 8 -14.10 19.41 7.19
N ASP A 9 -14.47 20.09 8.27
CA ASP A 9 -15.01 21.45 8.21
C ASP A 9 -14.02 22.46 7.61
N ASN A 10 -12.73 22.12 7.60
CA ASN A 10 -11.65 22.92 6.99
C ASN A 10 -11.29 22.46 5.56
N LEU A 11 -12.00 21.47 5.01
CA LEU A 11 -11.71 20.88 3.70
C LEU A 11 -12.79 21.25 2.68
N LYS A 12 -12.34 21.56 1.45
CA LYS A 12 -13.24 21.70 0.29
C LYS A 12 -13.54 20.37 -0.40
N GLY A 13 -12.69 19.38 -0.19
CA GLY A 13 -12.81 18.05 -0.73
C GLY A 13 -11.65 17.17 -0.26
N LEU A 14 -11.78 15.87 -0.50
CA LEU A 14 -10.78 14.85 -0.18
C LEU A 14 -10.45 14.06 -1.44
N VAL A 15 -9.17 13.83 -1.72
CA VAL A 15 -8.74 12.89 -2.77
C VAL A 15 -8.01 11.74 -2.09
N ILE A 16 -8.46 10.52 -2.33
CA ILE A 16 -7.84 9.28 -1.86
C ILE A 16 -7.30 8.57 -3.08
N SER A 17 -5.99 8.61 -3.28
CA SER A 17 -5.31 7.97 -4.42
C SER A 17 -4.53 6.77 -3.91
N ASN A 18 -4.78 5.59 -4.49
CA ASN A 18 -3.99 4.38 -4.23
C ASN A 18 -3.93 4.05 -2.72
N MET A 19 -5.10 3.94 -2.07
CA MET A 19 -5.16 3.69 -0.62
C MET A 19 -6.45 2.98 -0.19
N MET A 20 -6.30 2.01 0.70
CA MET A 20 -7.41 1.28 1.34
C MET A 20 -7.74 1.87 2.72
N ALA A 21 -8.96 1.64 3.21
CA ALA A 21 -9.44 2.13 4.51
C ALA A 21 -9.19 1.15 5.67
N SER A 22 -8.47 0.05 5.43
CA SER A 22 -8.17 -1.00 6.39
C SER A 22 -6.88 -1.71 6.02
N ILE A 23 -5.92 -1.76 6.95
CA ILE A 23 -4.71 -2.57 6.79
C ILE A 23 -5.03 -4.07 6.73
N PRO A 24 -5.92 -4.63 7.57
CA PRO A 24 -6.32 -6.03 7.43
C PRO A 24 -6.81 -6.41 6.02
N ASP A 25 -7.60 -5.55 5.38
CA ASP A 25 -8.05 -5.79 4.01
C ASP A 25 -6.90 -5.68 3.00
N TYR A 26 -5.97 -4.73 3.21
CA TYR A 26 -4.75 -4.61 2.40
C TYR A 26 -3.88 -5.86 2.47
N MET A 27 -3.65 -6.38 3.69
CA MET A 27 -2.89 -7.62 3.89
C MET A 27 -3.57 -8.80 3.20
N LYS A 28 -4.90 -8.92 3.34
CA LYS A 28 -5.66 -9.96 2.65
C LYS A 28 -5.51 -9.87 1.13
N TYR A 29 -5.60 -8.66 0.56
CA TYR A 29 -5.41 -8.45 -0.88
C TYR A 29 -4.00 -8.82 -1.33
N SER A 30 -2.98 -8.40 -0.57
CA SER A 30 -1.58 -8.77 -0.82
C SER A 30 -1.42 -10.29 -0.84
N ASP A 31 -1.89 -11.00 0.19
CA ASP A 31 -1.67 -12.44 0.36
C ASP A 31 -2.51 -13.29 -0.61
N GLU A 32 -3.77 -12.94 -0.86
CA GLU A 32 -4.69 -13.77 -1.64
C GLU A 32 -4.74 -13.39 -3.13
N VAL A 33 -4.37 -12.15 -3.50
CA VAL A 33 -4.53 -11.66 -4.87
C VAL A 33 -3.21 -11.29 -5.52
N LEU A 34 -2.31 -10.57 -4.84
CA LEU A 34 -1.07 -10.10 -5.45
C LEU A 34 0.05 -11.14 -5.38
N ALA A 35 0.31 -11.69 -4.20
CA ALA A 35 1.36 -12.71 -4.01
C ALA A 35 1.21 -13.89 -4.97
N PRO A 36 0.02 -14.47 -5.22
CA PRO A 36 -0.13 -15.59 -6.15
C PRO A 36 0.09 -15.23 -7.63
N LYS A 37 0.17 -13.94 -7.98
CA LYS A 37 0.50 -13.51 -9.36
C LYS A 37 2.00 -13.55 -9.65
N LEU A 38 2.84 -13.61 -8.62
CA LEU A 38 4.28 -13.76 -8.79
C LEU A 38 4.60 -15.17 -9.31
N PRO A 39 5.71 -15.34 -10.06
CA PRO A 39 6.23 -16.67 -10.36
C PRO A 39 6.45 -17.48 -9.07
N ALA A 40 6.08 -18.76 -9.08
CA ALA A 40 6.05 -19.57 -7.85
C ALA A 40 7.42 -19.72 -7.17
N ASP A 41 8.49 -19.82 -7.97
CA ASP A 41 9.88 -19.87 -7.51
C ASP A 41 10.33 -18.53 -6.89
N VAL A 42 9.96 -17.42 -7.52
CA VAL A 42 10.21 -16.05 -7.00
C VAL A 42 9.47 -15.85 -5.68
N LEU A 43 8.19 -16.23 -5.60
CA LEU A 43 7.40 -16.11 -4.38
C LEU A 43 7.99 -16.98 -3.26
N GLU A 44 8.39 -18.22 -3.56
CA GLU A 44 9.02 -19.11 -2.57
C GLU A 44 10.32 -18.49 -2.03
N GLU A 45 11.14 -17.89 -2.90
CA GLU A 45 12.39 -17.24 -2.52
C GLU A 45 12.14 -15.98 -1.66
N ILE A 46 11.20 -15.12 -2.07
CA ILE A 46 10.75 -13.96 -1.26
C ILE A 46 10.30 -14.41 0.13
N MET A 47 9.44 -15.43 0.20
CA MET A 47 8.91 -15.92 1.46
C MET A 47 9.98 -16.51 2.39
N LYS A 48 11.11 -17.02 1.86
CA LYS A 48 12.25 -17.45 2.71
C LYS A 48 12.86 -16.27 3.46
N TYR A 49 13.05 -15.15 2.80
CA TYR A 49 13.57 -13.92 3.42
C TYR A 49 12.56 -13.29 4.37
N GLU A 50 11.28 -13.25 3.98
CA GLU A 50 10.17 -12.77 4.84
C GLU A 50 10.12 -13.54 6.16
N ASN A 51 10.12 -14.87 6.10
CA ASN A 51 10.05 -15.74 7.29
C ASN A 51 11.31 -15.67 8.16
N ALA A 52 12.45 -15.33 7.56
CA ALA A 52 13.72 -15.13 8.27
C ALA A 52 13.91 -13.69 8.78
N GLU A 53 12.98 -12.79 8.45
CA GLU A 53 13.07 -11.35 8.70
C GLU A 53 14.36 -10.70 8.11
N ASP A 54 14.91 -11.27 7.03
CA ASP A 54 16.15 -10.82 6.38
C ASP A 54 15.86 -9.81 5.26
N TYR A 55 15.24 -8.69 5.63
CA TYR A 55 14.76 -7.68 4.68
C TYR A 55 15.87 -6.81 4.10
N SER A 56 17.04 -6.77 4.73
CA SER A 56 18.22 -6.06 4.21
C SER A 56 18.98 -6.84 3.13
N ASN A 57 18.55 -8.05 2.81
CA ASN A 57 19.20 -8.89 1.82
C ASN A 57 19.08 -8.28 0.42
N GLU A 58 20.20 -8.09 -0.27
CA GLU A 58 20.20 -7.53 -1.63
C GLU A 58 19.38 -8.37 -2.60
N ARG A 59 19.39 -9.71 -2.45
CA ARG A 59 18.61 -10.63 -3.28
C ARG A 59 17.11 -10.49 -3.02
N TYR A 60 16.71 -10.33 -1.77
CA TYR A 60 15.32 -10.06 -1.42
C TYR A 60 14.82 -8.78 -2.11
N MET A 61 15.57 -7.68 -1.97
CA MET A 61 15.21 -6.41 -2.57
C MET A 61 15.18 -6.47 -4.10
N GLU A 62 16.13 -7.18 -4.71
CA GLU A 62 16.14 -7.41 -6.16
C GLU A 62 14.86 -8.12 -6.63
N LEU A 63 14.45 -9.20 -5.96
CA LEU A 63 13.25 -9.96 -6.29
C LEU A 63 11.99 -9.09 -6.17
N VAL A 64 11.85 -8.38 -5.05
CA VAL A 64 10.71 -7.49 -4.78
C VAL A 64 10.64 -6.37 -5.81
N VAL A 65 11.77 -5.71 -6.11
CA VAL A 65 11.79 -4.62 -7.08
C VAL A 65 11.40 -5.12 -8.48
N ASN A 66 12.04 -6.19 -8.94
CA ASN A 66 11.91 -6.64 -10.33
C ASN A 66 10.60 -7.40 -10.64
N HIS A 67 9.96 -8.00 -9.64
CA HIS A 67 8.75 -8.80 -9.83
C HIS A 67 7.50 -8.20 -9.19
N TYR A 68 7.63 -7.41 -8.13
CA TYR A 68 6.48 -6.81 -7.45
C TYR A 68 6.35 -5.31 -7.75
N TYR A 69 7.43 -4.52 -7.60
CA TYR A 69 7.32 -3.05 -7.78
C TYR A 69 7.08 -2.66 -9.23
N THR A 70 7.77 -3.32 -10.16
CA THR A 70 7.58 -3.13 -11.61
C THR A 70 6.20 -3.56 -12.10
N GLU A 71 5.47 -4.39 -11.35
CA GLU A 71 4.11 -4.78 -11.71
C GLU A 71 3.06 -3.91 -11.01
N HIS A 72 3.29 -3.55 -9.74
CA HIS A 72 2.23 -3.01 -8.89
C HIS A 72 2.44 -1.59 -8.38
N VAL A 73 3.68 -1.10 -8.37
CA VAL A 73 4.02 0.23 -7.84
C VAL A 73 4.30 1.19 -8.99
N ILE A 74 5.27 0.88 -9.85
CA ILE A 74 5.64 1.69 -11.03
C ILE A 74 5.92 0.76 -12.19
N ARG A 75 5.00 0.73 -13.15
CA ARG A 75 5.03 -0.14 -14.34
C ARG A 75 5.98 0.34 -15.43
N MET A 76 7.21 0.64 -15.03
CA MET A 76 8.34 1.01 -15.87
C MET A 76 9.54 0.18 -15.42
N LYS A 77 10.51 0.00 -16.31
CA LYS A 77 11.77 -0.65 -15.91
C LYS A 77 12.46 0.22 -14.85
N PRO A 78 13.15 -0.36 -13.86
CA PRO A 78 13.80 0.41 -12.79
C PRO A 78 14.74 1.50 -13.30
N GLU A 79 15.46 1.25 -14.39
CA GLU A 79 16.35 2.22 -15.04
C GLU A 79 15.62 3.45 -15.62
N ASP A 80 14.32 3.31 -15.92
CA ASP A 80 13.46 4.36 -16.48
C ASP A 80 12.60 5.05 -15.42
N TRP A 81 12.77 4.70 -14.13
CA TRP A 81 11.97 5.30 -13.07
C TRP A 81 12.20 6.82 -12.98
N PRO A 82 11.12 7.62 -12.87
CA PRO A 82 11.24 9.06 -12.76
C PRO A 82 12.10 9.49 -11.57
N ASP A 83 12.90 10.56 -11.73
CA ASP A 83 13.71 11.12 -10.65
C ASP A 83 12.94 11.34 -9.33
N PRO A 84 11.68 11.85 -9.31
CA PRO A 84 10.94 12.00 -8.06
C PRO A 84 10.73 10.69 -7.29
N VAL A 85 10.57 9.56 -7.99
CA VAL A 85 10.42 8.23 -7.39
C VAL A 85 11.74 7.81 -6.76
N ASN A 86 12.82 7.84 -7.55
CA ASN A 86 14.16 7.44 -7.09
C ASN A 86 14.62 8.30 -5.92
N ARG A 87 14.34 9.60 -5.97
CA ARG A 87 14.60 10.52 -4.85
C ARG A 87 13.76 10.17 -3.63
N GLY A 88 12.51 9.75 -3.80
CA GLY A 88 11.64 9.28 -2.73
C GLY A 88 12.25 8.09 -1.99
N PHE A 89 12.59 7.02 -2.72
CA PHE A 89 13.24 5.84 -2.13
C PHE A 89 14.56 6.17 -1.43
N LYS A 90 15.39 7.05 -2.02
CA LYS A 90 16.66 7.47 -1.44
C LYS A 90 16.52 8.19 -0.08
N HIS A 91 15.43 8.90 0.15
CA HIS A 91 15.19 9.67 1.38
C HIS A 91 14.24 8.96 2.35
N LEU A 92 13.87 7.71 2.06
CA LEU A 92 13.06 6.90 2.97
C LEU A 92 13.78 6.80 4.32
N ASN A 93 13.08 7.13 5.41
CA ASN A 93 13.59 6.90 6.75
C ASN A 93 13.18 5.49 7.19
N PRO A 94 14.12 4.52 7.25
CA PRO A 94 13.80 3.14 7.59
C PRO A 94 13.24 3.02 9.01
N ASP A 95 13.70 3.84 9.96
CA ASP A 95 13.21 3.77 11.35
C ASP A 95 11.71 4.08 11.42
N VAL A 96 11.24 5.07 10.67
CA VAL A 96 9.82 5.42 10.61
C VAL A 96 9.04 4.38 9.83
N TYR A 97 9.53 4.03 8.64
CA TYR A 97 8.83 3.15 7.71
C TYR A 97 8.65 1.73 8.29
N VAL A 98 9.73 1.13 8.79
CA VAL A 98 9.70 -0.21 9.39
C VAL A 98 8.84 -0.24 10.65
N THR A 99 8.89 0.83 11.47
CA THR A 99 8.06 0.91 12.68
C THR A 99 6.56 0.98 12.35
N MET A 100 6.17 1.75 11.34
CA MET A 100 4.76 2.02 11.06
C MET A 100 4.12 0.95 10.17
N GLN A 101 4.80 0.54 9.10
CA GLN A 101 4.29 -0.37 8.08
C GLN A 101 4.97 -1.73 8.14
N GLY A 102 6.29 -1.72 8.30
CA GLY A 102 7.12 -2.91 8.15
C GLY A 102 8.13 -2.75 7.03
N PRO A 103 8.85 -3.81 6.69
CA PRO A 103 10.10 -3.73 5.95
C PRO A 103 9.96 -3.54 4.44
N SER A 104 8.80 -3.85 3.85
CA SER A 104 8.57 -3.70 2.40
C SER A 104 7.09 -3.43 2.10
N GLU A 105 6.78 -3.17 0.82
CA GLU A 105 5.40 -3.09 0.32
C GLU A 105 4.75 -4.48 0.10
N PHE A 106 5.44 -5.58 0.42
CA PHE A 106 4.90 -6.94 0.35
C PHE A 106 4.12 -7.28 1.63
N GLY A 107 3.08 -6.50 1.89
CA GLY A 107 2.23 -6.61 3.07
C GLY A 107 2.84 -6.00 4.34
N ILE A 108 2.10 -6.09 5.45
CA ILE A 108 2.51 -5.60 6.78
C ILE A 108 2.91 -6.79 7.63
N LYS A 109 4.11 -6.76 8.22
CA LYS A 109 4.68 -7.85 9.03
C LYS A 109 5.06 -7.36 10.43
N GLY A 110 5.17 -8.31 11.36
CA GLY A 110 5.60 -8.06 12.74
C GLY A 110 4.65 -7.17 13.56
N ASP A 111 5.23 -6.37 14.44
CA ASP A 111 4.51 -5.48 15.37
C ASP A 111 4.37 -4.04 14.85
N ALA A 112 4.30 -3.88 13.52
CA ALA A 112 4.07 -2.60 12.87
C ALA A 112 2.86 -1.88 13.48
N THR A 113 3.01 -0.59 13.79
CA THR A 113 2.00 0.13 14.57
C THR A 113 0.67 0.31 13.82
N LEU A 114 0.69 0.25 12.48
CA LEU A 114 -0.52 0.35 11.65
C LEU A 114 -1.22 -0.98 11.40
N LYS A 115 -0.71 -2.12 11.91
CA LYS A 115 -1.26 -3.46 11.61
C LYS A 115 -2.77 -3.61 11.87
N GLY A 116 -3.30 -2.88 12.85
CA GLY A 116 -4.72 -2.87 13.21
C GLY A 116 -5.47 -1.62 12.75
N TRP A 117 -4.86 -0.76 11.93
CA TRP A 117 -5.52 0.47 11.47
C TRP A 117 -6.69 0.12 10.55
N ASP A 118 -7.87 0.57 10.95
CA ASP A 118 -9.12 0.36 10.24
C ASP A 118 -10.08 1.53 10.52
N VAL A 119 -10.53 2.19 9.45
CA VAL A 119 -11.49 3.31 9.52
C VAL A 119 -12.73 3.06 8.68
N LYS A 120 -12.97 1.81 8.24
CA LYS A 120 -14.09 1.44 7.37
C LYS A 120 -15.43 1.90 7.89
N ASP A 121 -15.69 1.65 9.17
CA ASP A 121 -16.96 1.99 9.81
C ASP A 121 -17.12 3.51 10.06
N GLN A 122 -16.03 4.27 9.90
CA GLN A 122 -16.04 5.71 10.06
C GLN A 122 -16.23 6.45 8.74
N LEU A 123 -16.05 5.80 7.58
CA LEU A 123 -16.20 6.43 6.26
C LEU A 123 -17.55 7.16 6.06
N PRO A 124 -18.70 6.66 6.54
CA PRO A 124 -19.98 7.38 6.45
C PRO A 124 -19.99 8.73 7.19
N ASN A 125 -19.01 9.00 8.05
CA ASN A 125 -18.87 10.28 8.73
C ASN A 125 -18.16 11.35 7.88
N ILE A 126 -17.56 10.98 6.73
CA ILE A 126 -16.92 11.92 5.80
C ILE A 126 -17.99 12.53 4.88
N LYS A 127 -18.20 13.84 5.02
CA LYS A 127 -19.24 14.61 4.32
C LYS A 127 -18.69 15.47 3.19
N VAL A 128 -17.40 15.78 3.19
CA VAL A 128 -16.81 16.57 2.10
C VAL A 128 -16.81 15.79 0.79
N PRO A 129 -16.96 16.45 -0.37
CA PRO A 129 -16.81 15.81 -1.66
C PRO A 129 -15.51 15.02 -1.72
N THR A 130 -15.61 13.73 -2.04
CA THR A 130 -14.49 12.80 -1.98
C THR A 130 -14.31 12.15 -3.35
N LEU A 131 -13.09 12.15 -3.86
CA LEU A 131 -12.71 11.39 -5.04
C LEU A 131 -11.81 10.23 -4.60
N THR A 132 -12.15 9.01 -5.00
CA THR A 132 -11.26 7.85 -4.86
C THR A 132 -10.67 7.48 -6.21
N ILE A 133 -9.37 7.16 -6.22
CA ILE A 133 -8.62 6.80 -7.42
C ILE A 133 -7.94 5.47 -7.13
N GLY A 134 -8.31 4.43 -7.88
CA GLY A 134 -7.65 3.13 -7.91
C GLY A 134 -7.13 2.81 -9.31
N ALA A 135 -6.17 1.89 -9.40
CA ALA A 135 -5.65 1.40 -10.67
C ALA A 135 -5.75 -0.12 -10.77
N GLN A 136 -5.89 -0.63 -11.99
CA GLN A 136 -6.09 -2.07 -12.27
C GLN A 136 -4.99 -2.98 -11.70
N HIS A 137 -3.77 -2.47 -11.63
CA HIS A 137 -2.59 -3.22 -11.22
C HIS A 137 -2.01 -2.74 -9.88
N ASP A 138 -2.73 -1.91 -9.14
CA ASP A 138 -2.25 -1.28 -7.92
C ASP A 138 -1.93 -2.29 -6.81
N THR A 139 -1.05 -1.91 -5.86
CA THR A 139 -0.85 -2.66 -4.61
C THR A 139 -2.07 -2.58 -3.70
N MET A 140 -2.90 -1.57 -3.92
CA MET A 140 -4.17 -1.38 -3.24
C MET A 140 -5.32 -1.96 -4.06
N ASP A 141 -6.30 -2.58 -3.42
CA ASP A 141 -7.41 -3.23 -4.12
C ASP A 141 -8.33 -2.20 -4.83
N PRO A 142 -8.41 -2.18 -6.18
CA PRO A 142 -9.28 -1.25 -6.89
C PRO A 142 -10.76 -1.40 -6.53
N GLU A 143 -11.23 -2.59 -6.17
CA GLU A 143 -12.60 -2.79 -5.69
C GLU A 143 -12.83 -2.13 -4.33
N HIS A 144 -11.80 -2.10 -3.48
CA HIS A 144 -11.86 -1.39 -2.20
C HIS A 144 -11.94 0.14 -2.42
N MET A 145 -11.24 0.70 -3.40
CA MET A 145 -11.35 2.14 -3.72
C MET A 145 -12.74 2.51 -4.26
N GLU A 146 -13.34 1.65 -5.10
CA GLU A 146 -14.74 1.82 -5.53
C GLU A 146 -15.69 1.71 -4.32
N TRP A 147 -15.43 0.77 -3.41
CA TRP A 147 -16.21 0.62 -2.18
C TRP A 147 -16.11 1.84 -1.27
N ILE A 148 -14.93 2.47 -1.10
CA ILE A 148 -14.78 3.71 -0.33
C ILE A 148 -15.67 4.82 -0.91
N ALA A 149 -15.70 4.98 -2.25
CA ALA A 149 -16.51 5.99 -2.92
C ALA A 149 -18.01 5.81 -2.59
N LYS A 150 -18.47 4.57 -2.49
CA LYS A 150 -19.86 4.23 -2.12
C LYS A 150 -20.16 4.39 -0.62
N LYS A 151 -19.14 4.50 0.23
CA LYS A 151 -19.30 4.55 1.70
C LYS A 151 -19.23 5.95 2.29
N VAL A 152 -18.49 6.86 1.68
CA VAL A 152 -18.54 8.28 2.04
C VAL A 152 -19.87 8.90 1.60
N GLN A 153 -20.25 10.05 2.17
CA GLN A 153 -21.56 10.64 1.84
C GLN A 153 -21.64 11.26 0.44
N ASN A 154 -20.50 11.75 -0.07
CA ASN A 154 -20.40 12.46 -1.35
C ASN A 154 -19.18 11.95 -2.13
N GLY A 155 -19.21 10.67 -2.52
CA GLY A 155 -18.13 10.00 -3.27
C GLY A 155 -18.34 9.95 -4.77
#